data_AF-A0A349N2Y9-F1
#
_entry.id   AF-A0A349N2Y9-F1
#
_cell.length_a   1.000
_cell.length_b   1.000
_cell.length_c   1.000
_cell.angle_alpha   90.00
_cell.angle_beta   90.00
_cell.angle_gamma   90.00
#
_symmetry.space_group_name_H-M   'P 1'
#
loop_
_entity.id
_entity.type
_entity.pdbx_description
1 polymer ?
#
loop_
_entity_poly.entity_id
_entity_poly.type
_entity_poly.pdbx_seq_one_letter_code
_entity_poly.pdbx_strand_id
1 'polypeptide(L)' 'FLTDMDSFPSVNEIYASFFSHHLPARSCIEVTRLPKGGLVEVECTAEAPHES' A
#
# COMPACT_ATOMS: atom_id res chain seq x y z
N PHE A 1 3.51 -2.85 -3.64
CA PHE A 1 4.46 -3.02 -4.75
C PHE A 1 4.37 -1.82 -5.68
N LEU A 2 5.50 -1.26 -6.11
CA LEU A 2 5.58 -0.15 -7.08
C LEU A 2 6.40 -0.60 -8.31
N THR A 3 6.07 -0.11 -9.50
CA THR A 3 6.94 -0.32 -10.68
C THR A 3 8.06 0.70 -10.80
N ASP A 4 7.99 1.78 -10.02
CA ASP A 4 8.95 2.88 -9.97
C ASP A 4 8.95 3.47 -8.55
N MET A 5 10.07 3.39 -7.85
CA MET A 5 10.22 3.90 -6.48
C MET A 5 10.20 5.43 -6.41
N ASP A 6 10.46 6.14 -7.51
CA ASP A 6 10.32 7.60 -7.55
C ASP A 6 8.86 8.04 -7.35
N SER A 7 7.90 7.13 -7.57
CA SER A 7 6.48 7.35 -7.27
C SER A 7 6.11 7.23 -5.79
N PHE A 8 7.05 6.81 -4.92
CA PHE A 8 6.78 6.60 -3.49
C PHE A 8 6.17 7.82 -2.78
N PRO A 9 6.66 9.07 -2.97
CA PRO A 9 6.08 10.24 -2.30
C PRO A 9 4.59 10.41 -2.62
N SER A 10 4.21 10.29 -3.90
CA SER A 10 2.82 10.42 -4.35
C SER A 10 1.92 9.30 -3.81
N VAL A 11 2.40 8.05 -3.84
CA VAL A 11 1.66 6.93 -3.27
C VAL A 11 1.50 7.07 -1.76
N ASN A 12 2.52 7.57 -1.07
CA ASN A 12 2.48 7.74 0.38
C ASN A 12 1.48 8.83 0.81
N GLU A 13 1.40 9.94 0.07
CA GLU A 13 0.41 10.99 0.29
C GLU A 13 -1.03 10.43 0.15
N ILE A 14 -1.28 9.71 -0.95
CA ILE A 14 -2.58 9.05 -1.18
C ILE A 14 -2.87 8.04 -0.07
N TYR A 15 -1.93 7.16 0.25
CA TYR A 15 -2.08 6.15 1.30
C TYR A 15 -2.41 6.77 2.67
N ALA A 16 -1.73 7.85 3.05
CA ALA A 16 -1.96 8.56 4.32
C ALA A 16 -3.37 9.17 4.41
N SER A 17 -3.98 9.54 3.27
CA SER A 17 -5.36 10.02 3.24
C SER A 17 -6.41 8.94 3.60
N PHE A 18 -6.08 7.66 3.45
CA PHE A 18 -6.95 6.53 3.83
C PHE A 18 -6.72 6.07 5.28
N PHE A 19 -5.47 6.11 5.75
CA PHE A 19 -5.07 5.58 7.07
C PHE A 19 -4.70 6.70 8.04
N SER A 20 -5.67 7.50 8.46
CA SER A 20 -5.44 8.66 9.34
C SER A 20 -5.37 8.33 10.84
N HIS A 21 -6.04 7.26 11.28
CA HIS A 21 -6.15 6.90 12.70
C HIS A 21 -5.39 5.61 13.05
N HIS A 22 -5.54 4.58 12.22
CA HIS A 22 -4.85 3.31 12.38
C HIS A 22 -3.85 3.16 11.24
N LEU A 23 -2.56 3.10 11.58
CA LEU A 23 -1.46 2.93 10.63
C LEU A 23 -1.06 1.45 10.60
N PRO A 24 -1.57 0.65 9.64
CA PRO A 24 -1.21 -0.75 9.58
C PRO A 24 0.28 -0.92 9.24
N ALA A 25 0.87 -2.01 9.71
CA ALA A 25 2.18 -2.43 9.25
C ALA A 25 2.17 -2.61 7.72
N ARG A 26 3.24 -2.18 7.04
CA ARG A 26 3.34 -2.25 5.58
C ARG A 26 4.78 -2.51 5.13
N SER A 27 4.89 -3.27 4.04
CA SER A 27 6.09 -3.33 3.19
C SER A 27 5.85 -2.56 1.89
N CYS A 28 6.83 -1.77 1.45
CA CYS A 28 6.79 -1.10 0.16
C CYS A 28 8.10 -1.39 -0.58
N ILE A 29 8.00 -2.04 -1.74
CA ILE A 29 9.14 -2.46 -2.54
C ILE A 29 8.87 -2.17 -4.02
N GLU A 30 9.95 -1.97 -4.77
CA GLU A 30 9.90 -1.90 -6.23
C GLU A 30 9.91 -3.30 -6.83
N VAL A 31 9.15 -3.49 -7.91
CA VAL A 31 9.10 -4.72 -8.70
C VAL A 31 9.21 -4.39 -10.18
N THR A 32 9.72 -5.32 -10.99
CA THR A 32 9.97 -5.05 -12.42
C THR A 32 8.69 -4.82 -13.22
N ARG A 33 7.58 -5.52 -12.90
CA ARG A 33 6.26 -5.36 -13.55
C ARG A 33 5.11 -5.82 -12.65
N LEU A 34 3.92 -5.29 -12.92
CA LEU A 34 2.65 -5.73 -12.34
C LEU A 34 1.67 -6.19 -13.44
N PRO A 35 0.66 -7.02 -13.11
CA PRO A 35 -0.38 -7.43 -14.05
C PRO A 35 -1.08 -6.23 -14.71
N LYS A 36 -1.48 -6.39 -15.98
CA LYS A 36 -2.17 -5.35 -16.77
C LYS A 36 -1.40 -4.03 -16.92
N GLY A 37 -0.09 -4.00 -16.61
CA GLY A 37 0.70 -2.77 -16.65
C GLY A 37 0.37 -1.79 -15.52
N GLY A 38 -0.13 -2.29 -14.39
CA GLY A 38 -0.36 -1.46 -13.21
C GLY A 38 0.93 -0.80 -12.70
N LEU A 39 0.80 0.39 -12.12
CA LEU A 39 1.93 1.14 -11.54
C LEU A 39 2.11 0.87 -10.05
N VAL A 40 1.03 0.49 -9.38
CA VAL A 40 0.95 0.24 -7.94
C VAL A 40 0.02 -0.96 -7.70
N GLU A 41 0.43 -1.86 -6.82
CA GLU A 41 -0.41 -2.92 -6.29
C GLU A 41 -0.31 -2.93 -4.76
N VAL A 42 -1.45 -3.08 -4.08
CA VAL A 42 -1.56 -3.13 -2.62
C VAL A 42 -2.19 -4.46 -2.22
N GLU A 43 -1.45 -5.24 -1.44
CA GLU A 43 -1.99 -6.39 -0.70
C GLU A 43 -2.21 -6.00 0.77
N CYS A 44 -3.17 -6.64 1.43
CA CYS A 44 -3.43 -6.41 2.85
C CYS A 44 -3.94 -7.67 3.55
N THR A 45 -3.70 -7.71 4.86
CA THR A 45 -4.35 -8.62 5.80
C THR A 45 -5.05 -7.76 6.86
N ALA A 46 -6.19 -8.24 7.36
CA ALA A 46 -6.97 -7.55 8.38
C ALA A 46 -7.59 -8.58 9.33
N GLU A 47 -7.80 -8.18 10.57
CA GLU A 47 -8.50 -8.97 11.58
C GLU A 47 -9.83 -8.30 11.91
N ALA A 48 -10.89 -9.10 12.04
CA ALA A 48 -12.18 -8.60 12.51
C ALA A 48 -12.07 -8.21 14.00
N PRO A 49 -12.89 -7.27 14.49
CA PRO A 49 -12.90 -6.94 15.92
C PRO A 49 -13.14 -8.19 16.76
N HIS A 50 -12.33 -8.39 17.81
CA HIS A 50 -12.60 -9.44 18.79
C HIS A 50 -13.72 -8.96 19.73
N GLU A 51 -14.93 -9.47 19.56
CA GLU A 51 -15.99 -9.28 20.56
C GLU A 51 -15.60 -10.04 21.84
N SER A 52 -15.59 -9.34 22.97
CA SER A 52 -15.27 -9.90 24.29
C SER A 52 -16.55 -10.34 25.00
#